data_AF-A0A7M4DNG1-F1
#
_entry.id   AF-A0A7M4DNG1-F1
#
_cell.length_a   1.000
_cell.length_b   1.000
_cell.length_c   1.000
_cell.angle_alpha   90.00
_cell.angle_beta   90.00
_cell.angle_gamma   90.00
#
_symmetry.space_group_name_H-M   'P 1'
#
loop_
_entity.id
_entity.type
_entity.pdbx_description
1 polymer ?
#
loop_
_entity_poly.entity_id
_entity_poly.type
_entity_poly.pdbx_seq_one_letter_code
_entity_poly.pdbx_strand_id
1 'polypeptide(L)'
;MPSNPSARIHRSVASVVALAALVLVPGCDGSPSGSQASTEPEAGGATIVAQADERQKNTLEGVAPPVRPAAMDDPGPEGAVAAAAYFISLFPYLFTSGDLHEWEALATADCAVCTQIADGAAALHTEGGRNSGGDFEVLHALTSGQDGADGRYIVQLDVVEGPSIRIAGDGSQVEQANGRYPELWVSVVRDAGSWRVDGVSFGSGPFATPMAEPPADLDDAGRAGAVAAAANFFLTYSDAHLTREVAALEAISGPDCAFCTGAIASVNDLLAQESTLAGGTASVETAGADVEQVDGTYRVTIDVVEGGRTITHADGTAASAPSSVHAGIVVTTQFLDGTWVILEVELP
;
A
#
# COMPACT_ATOMS: atom_id res chain seq x y z
N MET A 1 -22.53 25.90 60.66
CA MET A 1 -23.94 25.79 60.22
C MET A 1 -24.37 27.13 59.65
N PRO A 2 -25.20 27.18 58.61
CA PRO A 2 -25.09 26.59 57.26
C PRO A 2 -25.19 27.75 56.22
N SER A 3 -25.04 27.61 54.89
CA SER A 3 -25.82 26.76 53.99
C SER A 3 -25.21 26.68 52.58
N ASN A 4 -25.27 25.46 52.06
CA ASN A 4 -24.96 24.93 50.73
C ASN A 4 -25.69 25.67 49.58
N PRO A 5 -25.28 25.51 48.29
CA PRO A 5 -25.60 24.25 47.60
C PRO A 5 -24.52 23.72 46.63
N SER A 6 -24.18 22.44 46.84
CA SER A 6 -24.09 21.35 45.86
C SER A 6 -24.26 21.72 44.38
N ALA A 7 -23.16 21.78 43.63
CA ALA A 7 -23.17 21.55 42.20
C ALA A 7 -22.63 20.13 41.94
N ARG A 8 -23.55 19.23 41.56
CA ARG A 8 -23.23 17.88 41.09
C ARG A 8 -22.43 18.03 39.80
N ILE A 9 -21.17 17.61 39.80
CA ILE A 9 -20.42 17.41 38.57
C ILE A 9 -21.03 16.17 37.92
N HIS A 10 -21.92 16.40 36.96
CA HIS A 10 -22.37 15.36 36.07
C HIS A 10 -21.15 14.83 35.30
N ARG A 11 -20.81 13.57 35.55
CA ARG A 11 -20.00 12.75 34.64
C ARG A 11 -20.73 12.70 33.30
N SER A 12 -20.40 13.63 32.42
CA SER A 12 -20.77 13.55 31.01
C SER A 12 -19.80 12.56 30.36
N VAL A 13 -20.16 11.29 30.40
CA VAL A 13 -19.65 10.30 29.45
C VAL A 13 -20.26 10.69 28.11
N ALA A 14 -19.53 11.50 27.34
CA ALA A 14 -19.91 11.89 26.00
C ALA A 14 -19.14 11.02 25.01
N SER A 15 -19.83 9.97 24.55
CA SER A 15 -19.83 9.51 23.16
C SER A 15 -18.49 9.07 22.54
N VAL A 16 -18.07 7.86 22.89
CA VAL A 16 -17.30 6.97 21.99
C VAL A 16 -18.30 6.28 21.07
N VAL A 17 -18.71 6.90 19.96
CA VAL A 17 -19.38 6.24 18.81
C VAL A 17 -19.20 7.10 17.55
N ALA A 18 -18.22 6.74 16.73
CA ALA A 18 -18.12 6.97 15.28
C ALA A 18 -16.77 6.35 14.88
N LEU A 19 -16.64 5.19 14.22
CA LEU A 19 -17.42 4.56 13.17
C LEU A 19 -17.71 3.09 13.53
N ALA A 20 -18.95 2.79 13.86
CA ALA A 20 -19.51 1.45 13.72
C ALA A 20 -20.95 1.58 13.21
N ALA A 21 -21.15 1.05 12.01
CA ALA A 21 -22.42 0.77 11.33
C ALA A 21 -23.23 1.95 10.74
N LEU A 22 -23.40 1.91 9.40
CA LEU A 22 -24.73 1.95 8.76
C LEU A 22 -24.67 1.59 7.26
N VAL A 23 -24.81 0.29 6.97
CA VAL A 23 -25.80 -0.16 5.98
C VAL A 23 -26.60 -1.29 6.63
N LEU A 24 -27.84 -0.99 6.99
CA LEU A 24 -28.87 -1.94 7.40
C LEU A 24 -29.63 -2.42 6.16
N VAL A 25 -29.84 -3.72 6.03
CA VAL A 25 -31.00 -4.30 5.34
C VAL A 25 -31.56 -5.42 6.23
N PRO A 26 -32.90 -5.49 6.41
CA PRO A 26 -33.56 -6.15 7.53
C PRO A 26 -33.56 -7.68 7.46
N GLY A 27 -33.61 -8.30 8.65
CA GLY A 27 -33.85 -9.72 8.81
C GLY A 27 -35.21 -10.14 8.26
N CYS A 28 -35.20 -11.20 7.45
CA CYS A 28 -36.40 -11.96 7.10
C CYS A 28 -36.75 -12.91 8.24
N ASP A 29 -38.01 -12.83 8.63
CA ASP A 29 -38.74 -13.70 9.55
C ASP A 29 -38.72 -15.17 9.08
N GLY A 30 -38.72 -16.10 10.02
CA GLY A 30 -38.62 -17.53 9.76
C GLY A 30 -39.99 -18.21 9.66
N SER A 31 -40.14 -19.14 8.71
CA SER A 31 -40.90 -20.41 8.85
C SER A 31 -40.95 -21.21 7.52
N PRO A 32 -41.22 -22.53 7.55
CA PRO A 32 -40.33 -23.51 6.93
C PRO A 32 -40.94 -24.26 5.73
N SER A 33 -40.11 -25.17 5.19
CA SER A 33 -40.44 -26.45 4.55
C SER A 33 -40.19 -26.52 3.03
N GLY A 34 -39.39 -27.51 2.62
CA GLY A 34 -39.26 -27.88 1.21
C GLY A 34 -37.94 -28.50 0.76
N SER A 35 -37.54 -29.62 1.39
CA SER A 35 -36.74 -30.74 0.84
C SER A 35 -36.20 -30.63 -0.60
N GLN A 36 -34.89 -30.80 -0.78
CA GLN A 36 -34.33 -32.02 -1.37
C GLN A 36 -32.80 -32.05 -1.25
N ALA A 37 -32.30 -33.18 -0.72
CA ALA A 37 -30.91 -33.58 -0.78
C ALA A 37 -30.56 -34.05 -2.20
N SER A 38 -29.32 -33.83 -2.64
CA SER A 38 -28.50 -34.92 -3.19
C SER A 38 -27.04 -34.53 -3.44
N THR A 39 -26.16 -35.40 -2.95
CA THR A 39 -24.84 -35.80 -3.49
C THR A 39 -23.70 -34.79 -3.54
N GLU A 40 -22.81 -34.97 -2.56
CA GLU A 40 -21.35 -34.86 -2.66
C GLU A 40 -20.79 -35.69 -3.84
N PRO A 41 -19.72 -35.21 -4.47
CA PRO A 41 -18.48 -35.96 -4.36
C PRO A 41 -17.28 -35.09 -3.95
N GLU A 42 -16.55 -35.64 -3.00
CA GLU A 42 -15.15 -35.40 -2.66
C GLU A 42 -14.28 -35.24 -3.93
N ALA A 43 -13.59 -34.10 -4.06
CA ALA A 43 -12.44 -33.95 -4.95
C ALA A 43 -11.48 -32.94 -4.33
N GLY A 44 -10.40 -33.45 -3.73
CA GLY A 44 -9.22 -32.65 -3.45
C GLY A 44 -8.68 -32.06 -4.75
N GLY A 45 -8.46 -30.75 -4.75
CA GLY A 45 -7.90 -30.02 -5.88
C GLY A 45 -6.90 -29.01 -5.34
N ALA A 46 -5.63 -29.24 -5.70
CA ALA A 46 -4.48 -28.48 -5.26
C ALA A 46 -4.63 -26.97 -5.50
N THR A 47 -4.14 -26.16 -4.56
CA THR A 47 -3.78 -24.76 -4.79
C THR A 47 -2.81 -24.71 -5.98
N ILE A 48 -3.30 -24.28 -7.15
CA ILE A 48 -2.46 -23.99 -8.30
C ILE A 48 -1.81 -22.63 -8.02
N VAL A 49 -0.59 -22.65 -7.47
CA VAL A 49 0.34 -21.55 -7.68
C VAL A 49 0.82 -21.73 -9.12
N ALA A 50 0.23 -20.99 -10.06
CA ALA A 50 0.64 -21.02 -11.45
C ALA A 50 2.12 -20.60 -11.52
N GLN A 51 2.99 -21.56 -11.79
CA GLN A 51 4.39 -21.27 -12.06
C GLN A 51 4.47 -20.47 -13.35
N ALA A 52 5.37 -19.48 -13.40
CA ALA A 52 5.51 -18.52 -14.50
C ALA A 52 5.59 -19.14 -15.91
N ASP A 53 5.95 -20.43 -16.04
CA ASP A 53 6.07 -21.14 -17.32
C ASP A 53 4.73 -21.54 -17.97
N GLU A 54 3.60 -21.51 -17.26
CA GLU A 54 2.29 -21.93 -17.80
C GLU A 54 1.39 -20.77 -18.26
N ARG A 55 1.81 -19.50 -18.12
CA ARG A 55 1.02 -18.36 -18.62
C ARG A 55 0.99 -18.38 -20.14
N GLN A 56 -0.19 -18.66 -20.71
CA GLN A 56 -0.38 -18.66 -22.15
C GLN A 56 -0.24 -17.24 -22.71
N LYS A 57 0.70 -17.04 -23.65
CA LYS A 57 0.89 -15.79 -24.40
C LYS A 57 -0.34 -15.53 -25.28
N ASN A 58 -1.34 -14.85 -24.74
CA ASN A 58 -2.60 -14.60 -25.41
C ASN A 58 -2.51 -13.31 -26.24
N THR A 59 -1.92 -13.36 -27.44
CA THR A 59 -1.79 -12.17 -28.28
C THR A 59 -3.04 -11.89 -29.12
N LEU A 60 -3.66 -10.72 -28.96
CA LEU A 60 -4.50 -10.13 -30.00
C LEU A 60 -3.61 -9.51 -31.10
N GLU A 61 -3.77 -9.93 -32.35
CA GLU A 61 -3.04 -9.35 -33.48
C GLU A 61 -3.36 -7.85 -33.62
N GLY A 62 -2.31 -7.00 -33.68
CA GLY A 62 -2.43 -5.62 -34.18
C GLY A 62 -1.89 -4.49 -33.31
N VAL A 63 -1.34 -4.75 -32.12
CA VAL A 63 -0.71 -3.72 -31.27
C VAL A 63 0.79 -3.98 -31.18
N ALA A 64 1.60 -2.98 -31.53
CA ALA A 64 3.06 -3.08 -31.41
C ALA A 64 3.49 -2.81 -29.96
N PRO A 65 4.44 -3.56 -29.40
CA PRO A 65 5.00 -3.27 -28.09
C PRO A 65 5.71 -1.90 -28.11
N PRO A 66 5.73 -1.18 -26.98
CA PRO A 66 6.62 -0.04 -26.77
C PRO A 66 8.06 -0.35 -27.16
N VAL A 67 8.73 0.60 -27.79
CA VAL A 67 10.12 0.44 -28.25
C VAL A 67 11.07 0.59 -27.06
N ARG A 68 11.90 -0.44 -26.82
CA ARG A 68 12.95 -0.38 -25.80
C ARG A 68 13.89 0.82 -26.04
N PRO A 69 14.03 1.75 -25.08
CA PRO A 69 14.90 2.92 -25.24
C PRO A 69 16.39 2.53 -25.19
N ALA A 70 17.20 3.17 -26.03
CA ALA A 70 18.66 2.96 -26.07
C ALA A 70 19.35 3.33 -24.75
N ALA A 71 18.79 4.26 -23.97
CA ALA A 71 19.32 4.65 -22.67
C ALA A 71 19.40 3.48 -21.68
N MET A 72 18.59 2.42 -21.84
CA MET A 72 18.69 1.20 -21.03
C MET A 72 20.00 0.42 -21.23
N ASP A 73 20.83 0.77 -22.22
CA ASP A 73 22.16 0.17 -22.38
C ASP A 73 23.17 0.77 -21.38
N ASP A 74 22.87 1.92 -20.78
CA ASP A 74 23.64 2.51 -19.69
C ASP A 74 23.51 1.65 -18.42
N PRO A 75 24.60 1.33 -17.69
CA PRO A 75 24.55 0.54 -16.47
C PRO A 75 24.35 1.37 -15.19
N GLY A 76 24.29 2.69 -15.30
CA GLY A 76 24.13 3.65 -14.21
C GLY A 76 22.70 4.21 -14.10
N PRO A 77 22.54 5.35 -13.41
CA PRO A 77 21.21 5.89 -13.05
C PRO A 77 20.34 6.24 -14.27
N GLU A 78 20.94 6.67 -15.39
CA GLU A 78 20.20 6.98 -16.61
C GLU A 78 19.55 5.72 -17.21
N GLY A 79 20.26 4.59 -17.18
CA GLY A 79 19.73 3.30 -17.61
C GLY A 79 18.64 2.76 -16.71
N ALA A 80 18.77 2.94 -15.39
CA ALA A 80 17.74 2.57 -14.42
C ALA A 80 16.44 3.37 -14.64
N VAL A 81 16.57 4.69 -14.79
CA VAL A 81 15.43 5.58 -15.09
C VAL A 81 14.74 5.17 -16.40
N ALA A 82 15.52 4.89 -17.44
CA ALA A 82 14.99 4.43 -18.72
C ALA A 82 14.29 3.07 -18.61
N ALA A 83 14.83 2.15 -17.82
CA ALA A 83 14.24 0.83 -17.58
C ALA A 83 12.92 0.93 -16.82
N ALA A 84 12.85 1.75 -15.77
CA ALA A 84 11.62 1.99 -15.02
C ALA A 84 10.52 2.61 -15.89
N ALA A 85 10.84 3.68 -16.63
CA ALA A 85 9.89 4.32 -17.53
C ALA A 85 9.41 3.37 -18.65
N TYR A 86 10.32 2.58 -19.22
CA TYR A 86 9.97 1.56 -20.21
C TYR A 86 9.05 0.50 -19.62
N PHE A 87 9.36 -0.01 -18.43
CA PHE A 87 8.55 -1.01 -17.76
C PHE A 87 7.11 -0.53 -17.56
N ILE A 88 6.89 0.69 -17.07
CA ILE A 88 5.54 1.25 -16.90
C ILE A 88 4.83 1.44 -18.24
N SER A 89 5.55 1.80 -19.31
CA SER A 89 4.95 1.91 -20.65
C SER A 89 4.39 0.59 -21.19
N LEU A 90 4.85 -0.56 -20.69
CA LEU A 90 4.33 -1.88 -21.08
C LEU A 90 2.96 -2.19 -20.46
N PHE A 91 2.54 -1.50 -19.39
CA PHE A 91 1.27 -1.73 -18.70
C PHE A 91 0.02 -1.62 -19.61
N PRO A 92 -0.19 -0.54 -20.38
CA PRO A 92 -1.32 -0.48 -21.31
C PRO A 92 -1.21 -1.55 -22.41
N TYR A 93 0.02 -1.87 -22.84
CA TYR A 93 0.28 -2.85 -23.88
C TYR A 93 -0.14 -4.27 -23.48
N LEU A 94 0.22 -4.73 -22.28
CA LEU A 94 -0.14 -6.07 -21.81
C LEU A 94 -1.66 -6.24 -21.63
N PHE A 95 -2.38 -5.21 -21.18
CA PHE A 95 -3.84 -5.27 -21.07
C PHE A 95 -4.59 -5.10 -22.41
N THR A 96 -3.94 -4.52 -23.42
CA THR A 96 -4.52 -4.35 -24.75
C THR A 96 -4.25 -5.56 -25.65
N SER A 97 -3.03 -6.09 -25.58
CA SER A 97 -2.54 -7.15 -26.48
C SER A 97 -2.57 -8.54 -25.86
N GLY A 98 -2.43 -8.65 -24.54
CA GLY A 98 -2.25 -9.92 -23.81
C GLY A 98 -0.86 -10.54 -24.00
N ASP A 99 0.07 -9.82 -24.65
CA ASP A 99 1.47 -10.21 -24.73
C ASP A 99 2.21 -9.81 -23.45
N LEU A 100 2.68 -10.81 -22.71
CA LEU A 100 3.40 -10.63 -21.45
C LEU A 100 4.93 -10.71 -21.62
N HIS A 101 5.43 -10.97 -22.83
CA HIS A 101 6.82 -11.39 -23.02
C HIS A 101 7.85 -10.39 -22.50
N GLU A 102 7.72 -9.11 -22.89
CA GLU A 102 8.65 -8.05 -22.45
C GLU A 102 8.48 -7.71 -20.97
N TRP A 103 7.25 -7.77 -20.46
CA TRP A 103 6.95 -7.53 -19.04
C TRP A 103 7.63 -8.59 -18.16
N GLU A 104 7.46 -9.87 -18.50
CA GLU A 104 8.07 -11.00 -17.79
C GLU A 104 9.59 -11.07 -17.97
N ALA A 105 10.11 -10.59 -19.11
CA ALA A 105 11.55 -10.49 -19.32
C ALA A 105 12.21 -9.47 -18.39
N LEU A 106 11.51 -8.37 -18.07
CA LEU A 106 11.99 -7.34 -17.16
C LEU A 106 11.68 -7.64 -15.69
N ALA A 107 10.46 -8.09 -15.38
CA ALA A 107 10.03 -8.38 -14.02
C ALA A 107 10.81 -9.57 -13.43
N THR A 108 11.25 -9.47 -12.18
CA THR A 108 11.77 -10.63 -11.44
C THR A 108 10.61 -11.42 -10.81
N ALA A 109 10.89 -12.68 -10.44
CA ALA A 109 9.87 -13.56 -9.86
C ALA A 109 9.38 -13.12 -8.48
N ASP A 110 10.19 -12.34 -7.75
CA ASP A 110 9.88 -11.78 -6.44
C ASP A 110 9.11 -10.46 -6.48
N CYS A 111 8.94 -9.84 -7.66
CA CYS A 111 8.05 -8.69 -7.79
C CYS A 111 6.56 -9.11 -7.76
N ALA A 112 5.97 -9.09 -6.57
CA ALA A 112 4.57 -9.48 -6.35
C ALA A 112 3.58 -8.62 -7.16
N VAL A 113 3.78 -7.30 -7.18
CA VAL A 113 2.93 -6.36 -7.95
C VAL A 113 3.06 -6.63 -9.45
N CYS A 114 4.27 -6.89 -9.94
CA CYS A 114 4.50 -7.22 -11.35
C CYS A 114 3.78 -8.51 -11.75
N THR A 115 3.79 -9.51 -10.86
CA THR A 115 3.09 -10.78 -11.05
C THR A 115 1.57 -10.58 -11.07
N GLN A 116 1.03 -9.83 -10.12
CA GLN A 116 -0.39 -9.52 -10.04
C GLN A 116 -0.90 -8.81 -11.32
N ILE A 117 -0.12 -7.86 -11.86
CA ILE A 117 -0.45 -7.16 -13.10
C ILE A 117 -0.47 -8.14 -14.29
N ALA A 118 0.56 -8.98 -14.42
CA ALA A 118 0.65 -9.97 -15.49
C ALA A 118 -0.52 -10.97 -15.43
N ASP A 119 -0.84 -11.47 -14.23
CA ASP A 119 -1.94 -12.41 -14.01
C ASP A 119 -3.31 -11.77 -14.33
N GLY A 120 -3.51 -10.50 -13.95
CA GLY A 120 -4.72 -9.74 -14.27
C GLY A 120 -4.93 -9.57 -15.78
N ALA A 121 -3.86 -9.31 -16.53
CA ALA A 121 -3.91 -9.20 -17.98
C ALA A 121 -4.15 -10.57 -18.65
N ALA A 122 -3.46 -11.62 -18.18
CA ALA A 122 -3.68 -12.98 -18.65
C ALA A 122 -5.14 -13.42 -18.46
N ALA A 123 -5.73 -13.15 -17.29
CA ALA A 123 -7.11 -13.46 -16.97
C ALA A 123 -8.09 -12.70 -17.88
N LEU A 124 -7.91 -11.38 -18.03
CA LEU A 124 -8.72 -10.57 -18.94
C LEU A 124 -8.74 -11.14 -20.36
N HIS A 125 -7.58 -11.50 -20.90
CA HIS A 125 -7.47 -12.05 -22.25
C HIS A 125 -8.01 -13.48 -22.37
N THR A 126 -7.85 -14.30 -21.33
CA THR A 126 -8.45 -15.64 -21.28
C THR A 126 -9.98 -15.58 -21.31
N GLU A 127 -10.57 -14.54 -20.71
CA GLU A 127 -12.00 -14.24 -20.76
C GLU A 127 -12.44 -13.60 -22.10
N GLY A 128 -11.52 -13.44 -23.06
CA GLY A 128 -11.77 -12.83 -24.37
C GLY A 128 -11.85 -11.29 -24.33
N GLY A 129 -11.54 -10.68 -23.19
CA GLY A 129 -11.53 -9.23 -23.03
C GLY A 129 -10.18 -8.58 -23.36
N ARG A 130 -10.18 -7.24 -23.37
CA ARG A 130 -9.00 -6.39 -23.52
C ARG A 130 -9.26 -4.98 -23.00
N ASN A 131 -8.22 -4.20 -22.79
CA ASN A 131 -8.33 -2.75 -22.62
C ASN A 131 -8.08 -2.02 -23.94
N SER A 132 -8.46 -0.74 -23.98
CA SER A 132 -8.15 0.20 -25.04
C SER A 132 -7.86 1.57 -24.42
N GLY A 133 -6.76 2.21 -24.81
CA GLY A 133 -6.26 3.45 -24.19
C GLY A 133 -5.42 3.17 -22.95
N GLY A 134 -5.33 4.15 -22.05
CA GLY A 134 -4.55 4.01 -20.80
C GLY A 134 -3.05 4.25 -20.97
N ASP A 135 -2.64 4.91 -22.05
CA ASP A 135 -1.24 5.26 -22.26
C ASP A 135 -0.73 6.14 -21.11
N PHE A 136 0.46 5.80 -20.59
CA PHE A 136 1.13 6.61 -19.59
C PHE A 136 2.00 7.68 -20.24
N GLU A 137 1.79 8.93 -19.84
CA GLU A 137 2.72 10.03 -20.08
C GLU A 137 3.63 10.18 -18.86
N VAL A 138 4.94 10.02 -19.03
CA VAL A 138 5.93 10.25 -17.96
C VAL A 138 6.29 11.73 -17.94
N LEU A 139 5.85 12.45 -16.91
CA LEU A 139 6.14 13.88 -16.71
C LEU A 139 7.54 14.08 -16.11
N HIS A 140 7.86 13.27 -15.11
CA HIS A 140 9.16 13.28 -14.42
C HIS A 140 9.61 11.85 -14.13
N ALA A 141 10.92 11.63 -14.19
CA ALA A 141 11.54 10.36 -13.84
C ALA A 141 12.91 10.64 -13.21
N LEU A 142 13.07 10.26 -11.94
CA LEU A 142 14.21 10.69 -11.12
C LEU A 142 14.67 9.53 -10.23
N THR A 143 15.97 9.48 -9.96
CA THR A 143 16.56 8.60 -8.96
C THR A 143 17.65 9.37 -8.20
N SER A 144 17.77 9.13 -6.89
CA SER A 144 18.80 9.77 -6.03
C SER A 144 20.15 9.06 -6.10
N GLY A 145 20.23 7.90 -6.76
CA GLY A 145 21.43 7.07 -6.85
C GLY A 145 21.14 5.61 -6.58
N GLN A 146 22.19 4.84 -6.32
CA GLN A 146 22.02 3.46 -5.86
C GLN A 146 21.49 3.43 -4.44
N ASP A 147 20.55 2.52 -4.20
CA ASP A 147 20.00 2.22 -2.89
C ASP A 147 20.57 0.87 -2.43
N GLY A 148 21.08 0.81 -1.20
CA GLY A 148 21.64 -0.42 -0.62
C GLY A 148 22.96 -0.93 -1.25
N ALA A 149 23.41 -2.09 -0.74
CA ALA A 149 24.67 -2.74 -1.14
C ALA A 149 24.53 -3.66 -2.38
N ASP A 150 23.30 -3.94 -2.80
CA ASP A 150 22.95 -4.75 -3.98
C ASP A 150 23.02 -3.94 -5.30
N GLY A 151 23.25 -2.62 -5.22
CA GLY A 151 23.41 -1.76 -6.39
C GLY A 151 22.11 -1.49 -7.14
N ARG A 152 20.98 -1.68 -6.45
CA ARG A 152 19.62 -1.33 -6.88
C ARG A 152 19.50 0.16 -7.12
N TYR A 153 18.59 0.55 -8.02
CA TYR A 153 18.13 1.92 -8.15
C TYR A 153 16.65 2.00 -7.81
N ILE A 154 16.30 2.97 -6.99
CA ILE A 154 14.90 3.36 -6.76
C ILE A 154 14.61 4.54 -7.68
N VAL A 155 13.65 4.34 -8.59
CA VAL A 155 13.21 5.36 -9.54
C VAL A 155 11.83 5.85 -9.15
N GLN A 156 11.68 7.14 -8.94
CA GLN A 156 10.39 7.82 -8.84
C GLN A 156 9.94 8.27 -10.22
N LEU A 157 8.70 7.97 -10.57
CA LEU A 157 8.02 8.43 -11.76
C LEU A 157 6.81 9.28 -11.34
N ASP A 158 6.62 10.39 -12.06
CA ASP A 158 5.36 11.14 -12.09
C ASP A 158 4.72 10.85 -13.43
N VAL A 159 3.62 10.08 -13.41
CA VAL A 159 2.96 9.63 -14.63
C VAL A 159 1.49 10.07 -14.67
N VAL A 160 0.99 10.36 -15.86
CA VAL A 160 -0.42 10.60 -16.11
C VAL A 160 -0.94 9.47 -16.99
N GLU A 161 -1.96 8.77 -16.51
CA GLU A 161 -2.67 7.75 -17.28
C GLU A 161 -3.76 8.40 -18.13
N GLY A 162 -3.72 8.15 -19.43
CA GLY A 162 -4.80 8.52 -20.35
C GLY A 162 -6.10 7.76 -20.03
N PRO A 163 -7.26 8.26 -20.49
CA PRO A 163 -8.51 7.52 -20.36
C PRO A 163 -8.41 6.12 -20.98
N SER A 164 -9.04 5.13 -20.35
CA SER A 164 -9.08 3.77 -20.88
C SER A 164 -10.45 3.11 -20.69
N ILE A 165 -10.72 2.11 -21.52
CA ILE A 165 -11.96 1.34 -21.51
C ILE A 165 -11.60 -0.13 -21.47
N ARG A 166 -12.22 -0.90 -20.56
CA ARG A 166 -12.20 -2.36 -20.58
C ARG A 166 -13.34 -2.86 -21.43
N ILE A 167 -13.01 -3.71 -22.38
CA ILE A 167 -13.92 -4.40 -23.29
C ILE A 167 -13.94 -5.87 -22.87
N ALA A 168 -15.06 -6.37 -22.37
CA ALA A 168 -15.19 -7.78 -22.00
C ALA A 168 -15.35 -8.68 -23.24
N GLY A 169 -15.24 -10.00 -23.08
CA GLY A 169 -15.39 -10.95 -24.19
C GLY A 169 -16.77 -10.96 -24.86
N ASP A 170 -17.80 -10.48 -24.16
CA ASP A 170 -19.15 -10.27 -24.71
C ASP A 170 -19.32 -8.91 -25.43
N GLY A 171 -18.26 -8.10 -25.47
CA GLY A 171 -18.22 -6.78 -26.08
C GLY A 171 -18.76 -5.64 -25.21
N SER A 172 -19.21 -5.92 -23.98
CA SER A 172 -19.58 -4.87 -23.01
C SER A 172 -18.37 -4.00 -22.66
N GLN A 173 -18.62 -2.71 -22.40
CA GLN A 173 -17.58 -1.71 -22.20
C GLN A 173 -17.77 -0.98 -20.88
N VAL A 174 -16.67 -0.86 -20.13
CA VAL A 174 -16.62 -0.13 -18.86
C VAL A 174 -15.44 0.82 -18.89
N GLU A 175 -15.72 2.11 -18.68
CA GLU A 175 -14.68 3.12 -18.48
C GLU A 175 -13.87 2.76 -17.23
N GLN A 176 -12.55 2.84 -17.35
CA GLN A 176 -11.65 2.63 -16.22
C GLN A 176 -11.34 3.96 -15.55
N ALA A 177 -11.07 3.89 -14.26
CA ALA A 177 -10.47 5.00 -13.56
C ALA A 177 -9.07 5.26 -14.15
N ASN A 178 -8.75 6.52 -14.39
CA ASN A 178 -7.43 6.98 -14.77
C ASN A 178 -7.03 8.14 -13.84
N GLY A 179 -5.76 8.53 -13.85
CA GLY A 179 -5.30 9.59 -12.96
C GLY A 179 -3.84 9.97 -13.14
N ARG A 180 -3.39 10.88 -12.27
CA ARG A 180 -1.97 11.23 -12.12
C ARG A 180 -1.41 10.50 -10.91
N TYR A 181 -0.25 9.90 -11.09
CA TYR A 181 0.51 9.17 -10.08
C TYR A 181 1.86 9.87 -9.92
N PRO A 182 1.97 10.89 -9.05
CA PRO A 182 3.19 11.68 -8.88
C PRO A 182 4.31 10.92 -8.13
N GLU A 183 3.98 9.76 -7.55
CA GLU A 183 4.84 8.95 -6.72
C GLU A 183 4.67 7.47 -7.11
N LEU A 184 4.88 7.17 -8.40
CA LEU A 184 4.99 5.79 -8.85
C LEU A 184 6.45 5.40 -8.72
N TRP A 185 6.74 4.45 -7.85
CA TRP A 185 8.13 4.03 -7.65
C TRP A 185 8.40 2.67 -8.23
N VAL A 186 9.58 2.52 -8.79
CA VAL A 186 10.04 1.30 -9.45
C VAL A 186 11.43 0.97 -8.94
N SER A 187 11.61 -0.25 -8.45
CA SER A 187 12.91 -0.77 -8.07
C SER A 187 13.51 -1.50 -9.25
N VAL A 188 14.73 -1.11 -9.60
CA VAL A 188 15.44 -1.66 -10.76
C VAL A 188 16.79 -2.19 -10.31
N VAL A 189 17.07 -3.45 -10.65
CA VAL A 189 18.32 -4.13 -10.36
C VAL A 189 19.03 -4.53 -11.64
N ARG A 190 20.36 -4.66 -11.59
CA ARG A 190 21.14 -5.24 -12.69
C ARG A 190 21.30 -6.74 -12.44
N ASP A 191 20.79 -7.54 -13.36
CA ASP A 191 20.98 -8.99 -13.36
C ASP A 191 21.58 -9.44 -14.70
N ALA A 192 22.66 -10.23 -14.64
CA ALA A 192 23.39 -10.74 -15.81
C ALA A 192 23.69 -9.69 -16.93
N GLY A 193 23.87 -8.43 -16.56
CA GLY A 193 24.15 -7.34 -17.52
C GLY A 193 22.92 -6.69 -18.16
N SER A 194 21.71 -7.02 -17.70
CA SER A 194 20.44 -6.41 -18.11
C SER A 194 19.72 -5.78 -16.92
N TRP A 195 18.88 -4.78 -17.18
CA TRP A 195 17.99 -4.22 -16.17
C TRP A 195 16.82 -5.16 -15.91
N ARG A 196 16.46 -5.33 -14.63
CA ARG A 196 15.27 -6.04 -14.18
C ARG A 196 14.51 -5.21 -13.17
N VAL A 197 13.20 -5.41 -13.10
CA VAL A 197 12.32 -4.75 -12.13
C VAL A 197 11.91 -5.76 -11.08
N ASP A 198 12.29 -5.50 -9.84
CA ASP A 198 11.95 -6.36 -8.69
C ASP A 198 10.94 -5.73 -7.74
N GLY A 199 10.40 -4.56 -8.13
CA GLY A 199 9.28 -3.96 -7.44
C GLY A 199 8.61 -2.83 -8.21
N VAL A 200 7.28 -2.69 -8.02
CA VAL A 200 6.51 -1.45 -8.26
C VAL A 200 5.64 -1.07 -7.04
N SER A 201 5.52 0.22 -6.70
CA SER A 201 4.55 0.76 -5.72
C SER A 201 3.95 2.08 -6.17
N PHE A 202 2.71 2.31 -5.74
CA PHE A 202 1.94 3.51 -6.00
C PHE A 202 1.75 4.30 -4.70
N GLY A 203 2.08 5.59 -4.71
CA GLY A 203 1.97 6.47 -3.54
C GLY A 203 3.34 6.82 -2.97
N SER A 204 3.38 7.45 -1.81
CA SER A 204 4.53 8.22 -1.29
C SER A 204 5.77 7.45 -0.84
N GLY A 205 5.98 6.21 -1.31
CA GLY A 205 7.25 5.48 -1.17
C GLY A 205 7.22 4.06 -1.75
N PRO A 206 8.38 3.46 -2.12
CA PRO A 206 8.43 2.49 -3.20
C PRO A 206 8.20 1.02 -2.90
N PHE A 207 8.66 0.50 -1.79
CA PHE A 207 8.71 -0.94 -1.56
C PHE A 207 8.56 -1.12 -0.07
N ALA A 208 8.24 -2.34 0.36
CA ALA A 208 8.77 -2.75 1.65
C ALA A 208 10.28 -2.58 1.53
N THR A 209 10.82 -1.45 2.00
CA THR A 209 12.20 -1.42 2.45
C THR A 209 12.36 -2.64 3.34
N PRO A 210 13.47 -3.39 3.27
CA PRO A 210 13.84 -4.20 4.41
C PRO A 210 13.96 -3.22 5.57
N MET A 211 12.90 -3.11 6.40
CA MET A 211 12.70 -2.18 7.51
C MET A 211 13.24 -0.78 7.21
N ALA A 212 12.37 0.23 6.97
CA ALA A 212 12.85 1.61 6.92
C ALA A 212 13.90 1.81 8.01
N GLU A 213 15.16 2.09 7.63
CA GLU A 213 16.21 2.24 8.62
C GLU A 213 15.65 3.24 9.64
N PRO A 214 15.62 2.87 10.93
CA PRO A 214 14.97 3.69 11.93
C PRO A 214 15.43 5.13 11.74
N PRO A 215 14.53 6.12 11.68
CA PRO A 215 14.89 7.47 11.30
C PRO A 215 16.17 7.93 11.99
N ALA A 216 17.08 8.52 11.21
CA ALA A 216 18.29 9.10 11.77
C ALA A 216 17.90 10.02 12.94
N ASP A 217 18.71 10.01 14.00
CA ASP A 217 18.50 10.75 15.25
C ASP A 217 17.55 10.11 16.28
N LEU A 218 17.07 8.87 16.12
CA LEU A 218 16.32 8.19 17.21
C LEU A 218 17.10 8.07 18.53
N ASP A 219 18.43 8.05 18.47
CA ASP A 219 19.29 8.07 19.66
C ASP A 219 19.46 9.48 20.27
N ASP A 220 18.99 10.53 19.59
CA ASP A 220 18.94 11.90 20.13
C ASP A 220 17.74 12.03 21.08
N ALA A 221 17.98 12.49 22.31
CA ALA A 221 16.92 12.77 23.29
C ALA A 221 16.26 14.16 23.10
N GLY A 222 16.73 14.93 22.10
CA GLY A 222 16.30 16.29 21.80
C GLY A 222 15.21 16.38 20.73
N ARG A 223 15.09 17.58 20.16
CA ARG A 223 14.05 17.91 19.17
C ARG A 223 14.13 17.04 17.92
N ALA A 224 15.34 16.74 17.42
CA ALA A 224 15.51 15.93 16.22
C ALA A 224 15.02 14.49 16.45
N GLY A 225 15.40 13.90 17.59
CA GLY A 225 14.91 12.57 17.98
C GLY A 225 13.40 12.51 18.22
N ALA A 226 12.78 13.59 18.71
CA ALA A 226 11.32 13.64 18.83
C ALA A 226 10.62 13.55 17.46
N VAL A 227 11.13 14.27 16.46
CA VAL A 227 10.63 14.20 15.07
C VAL A 227 10.87 12.81 14.49
N ALA A 228 12.06 12.25 14.70
CA ALA A 228 12.42 10.90 14.31
C ALA A 228 11.47 9.86 14.93
N ALA A 229 11.16 9.98 16.22
CA ALA A 229 10.25 9.11 16.94
C ALA A 229 8.81 9.17 16.41
N ALA A 230 8.30 10.38 16.16
CA ALA A 230 6.97 10.57 15.60
C ALA A 230 6.84 9.90 14.22
N ALA A 231 7.84 10.05 13.36
CA ALA A 231 7.87 9.37 12.07
C ALA A 231 8.01 7.84 12.21
N ASN A 232 8.89 7.39 13.12
CA ASN A 232 9.17 5.98 13.36
C ASN A 232 7.91 5.19 13.76
N PHE A 233 6.97 5.83 14.48
CA PHE A 233 5.71 5.20 14.86
C PHE A 233 4.87 4.77 13.64
N PHE A 234 4.67 5.65 12.66
CA PHE A 234 3.88 5.34 11.46
C PHE A 234 4.59 4.36 10.52
N LEU A 235 5.92 4.40 10.49
CA LEU A 235 6.74 3.40 9.79
C LEU A 235 6.56 2.02 10.44
N THR A 236 6.72 1.92 11.76
CA THR A 236 6.55 0.67 12.51
C THR A 236 5.11 0.14 12.41
N TYR A 237 4.11 1.03 12.37
CA TYR A 237 2.71 0.65 12.15
C TYR A 237 2.49 0.06 10.74
N SER A 238 3.08 0.67 9.72
CA SER A 238 3.03 0.13 8.35
C SER A 238 3.72 -1.23 8.26
N ASP A 239 4.89 -1.37 8.90
CA ASP A 239 5.62 -2.64 8.96
C ASP A 239 4.82 -3.73 9.68
N ALA A 240 4.11 -3.39 10.76
CA ALA A 240 3.27 -4.34 11.48
C ALA A 240 2.15 -4.91 10.59
N HIS A 241 1.57 -4.10 9.71
CA HIS A 241 0.58 -4.55 8.73
C HIS A 241 1.16 -5.46 7.65
N LEU A 242 2.37 -5.16 7.18
CA LEU A 242 3.05 -5.95 6.14
C LEU A 242 3.55 -7.29 6.67
N THR A 243 4.21 -7.27 7.83
CA THR A 243 4.83 -8.44 8.46
C THR A 243 3.85 -9.27 9.27
N ARG A 244 2.71 -8.67 9.66
CA ARG A 244 1.77 -9.24 10.62
C ARG A 244 2.40 -9.47 11.99
N GLU A 245 3.31 -8.60 12.40
CA GLU A 245 3.98 -8.64 13.71
C GLU A 245 3.80 -7.30 14.43
N VAL A 246 3.26 -7.33 15.65
CA VAL A 246 2.99 -6.10 16.42
C VAL A 246 4.07 -5.77 17.46
N ALA A 247 5.05 -6.65 17.68
CA ALA A 247 5.98 -6.52 18.80
C ALA A 247 6.79 -5.21 18.77
N ALA A 248 7.25 -4.78 17.60
CA ALA A 248 7.97 -3.51 17.45
C ALA A 248 7.05 -2.31 17.71
N LEU A 249 5.81 -2.36 17.23
CA LEU A 249 4.82 -1.31 17.44
C LEU A 249 4.42 -1.20 18.91
N GLU A 250 4.24 -2.34 19.59
CA GLU A 250 3.98 -2.42 21.02
C GLU A 250 5.13 -1.81 21.83
N ALA A 251 6.39 -2.07 21.45
CA ALA A 251 7.57 -1.62 22.18
C ALA A 251 7.71 -0.09 22.25
N ILE A 252 7.22 0.63 21.24
CA ILE A 252 7.27 2.10 21.16
C ILE A 252 5.95 2.77 21.57
N SER A 253 4.91 1.98 21.87
CA SER A 253 3.57 2.49 22.20
C SER A 253 3.40 2.62 23.70
N GLY A 254 3.03 3.82 24.16
CA GLY A 254 2.66 4.05 25.55
C GLY A 254 1.37 3.28 25.90
N PRO A 255 1.26 2.73 27.13
CA PRO A 255 0.12 1.89 27.52
C PRO A 255 -1.22 2.64 27.55
N ASP A 256 -1.18 3.96 27.72
CA ASP A 256 -2.36 4.83 27.74
C ASP A 256 -2.64 5.47 26.36
N CYS A 257 -1.82 5.21 25.34
CA CYS A 257 -2.04 5.73 23.99
C CYS A 257 -3.20 4.99 23.31
N ALA A 258 -4.37 5.61 23.28
CA ALA A 258 -5.58 5.02 22.71
C ALA A 258 -5.44 4.73 21.20
N PHE A 259 -4.86 5.67 20.43
CA PHE A 259 -4.60 5.47 19.01
C PHE A 259 -3.64 4.30 18.77
N CYS A 260 -2.54 4.25 19.52
CA CYS A 260 -1.54 3.19 19.40
C CYS A 260 -2.15 1.81 19.69
N THR A 261 -2.96 1.71 20.75
CA THR A 261 -3.68 0.48 21.10
C THR A 261 -4.67 0.06 20.00
N GLY A 262 -5.39 1.02 19.41
CA GLY A 262 -6.28 0.78 18.29
C GLY A 262 -5.55 0.32 17.03
N ALA A 263 -4.40 0.91 16.74
CA ALA A 263 -3.53 0.52 15.63
C ALA A 263 -3.03 -0.93 15.78
N ILE A 264 -2.54 -1.30 16.96
CA ILE A 264 -2.13 -2.68 17.30
C ILE A 264 -3.31 -3.65 17.16
N ALA A 265 -4.48 -3.29 17.69
CA ALA A 265 -5.69 -4.11 17.57
C ALA A 265 -6.09 -4.32 16.12
N SER A 266 -6.00 -3.29 15.28
CA SER A 266 -6.33 -3.39 13.85
C SER A 266 -5.45 -4.41 13.12
N VAL A 267 -4.14 -4.48 13.43
CA VAL A 267 -3.24 -5.47 12.83
C VAL A 267 -3.62 -6.88 13.28
N ASN A 268 -3.87 -7.05 14.59
CA ASN A 268 -4.27 -8.33 15.18
C ASN A 268 -5.63 -8.82 14.65
N ASP A 269 -6.57 -7.93 14.39
CA ASP A 269 -7.89 -8.26 13.84
C ASP A 269 -7.77 -8.80 12.40
N LEU A 270 -6.93 -8.18 11.57
CA LEU A 270 -6.65 -8.68 10.21
C LEU A 270 -6.03 -10.08 10.24
N LEU A 271 -5.18 -10.36 11.23
CA LEU A 271 -4.59 -11.68 11.46
C LEU A 271 -5.66 -12.70 11.84
N ALA A 272 -6.51 -12.37 12.81
CA ALA A 272 -7.55 -13.26 13.30
C ALA A 272 -8.63 -13.56 12.26
N GLN A 273 -8.90 -12.62 11.35
CA GLN A 273 -9.89 -12.76 10.28
C GLN A 273 -9.35 -13.37 8.99
N GLU A 274 -8.09 -13.81 8.97
CA GLU A 274 -7.39 -14.34 7.78
C GLU A 274 -7.51 -13.39 6.56
N SER A 275 -7.69 -12.09 6.81
CA SER A 275 -7.91 -11.09 5.76
C SER A 275 -6.57 -10.56 5.28
N THR A 276 -6.37 -10.42 3.97
CA THR A 276 -5.14 -9.88 3.39
C THR A 276 -5.27 -8.39 3.13
N LEU A 277 -4.23 -7.62 3.48
CA LEU A 277 -4.14 -6.20 3.16
C LEU A 277 -3.12 -6.01 2.02
N ALA A 278 -3.53 -5.33 0.96
CA ALA A 278 -2.64 -4.84 -0.09
C ALA A 278 -2.61 -3.32 -0.06
N GLY A 279 -1.41 -2.72 -0.12
CA GLY A 279 -1.22 -1.27 0.00
C GLY A 279 -1.39 -0.76 1.44
N GLY A 280 -1.78 0.51 1.59
CA GLY A 280 -2.03 1.13 2.91
C GLY A 280 -0.80 1.54 3.70
N THR A 281 0.38 1.57 3.08
CA THR A 281 1.60 2.06 3.72
C THR A 281 1.51 3.56 3.94
N ALA A 282 1.98 4.02 5.10
CA ALA A 282 2.08 5.44 5.40
C ALA A 282 3.48 5.96 5.02
N SER A 283 3.54 7.12 4.36
CA SER A 283 4.74 7.95 4.36
C SER A 283 4.54 9.12 5.32
N VAL A 284 5.62 9.57 5.93
CA VAL A 284 5.61 10.70 6.85
C VAL A 284 6.39 11.85 6.25
N GLU A 285 5.73 12.99 6.08
CA GLU A 285 6.39 14.24 5.74
C GLU A 285 6.75 14.97 7.04
N THR A 286 8.06 15.01 7.33
CA THR A 286 8.62 15.66 8.52
C THR A 286 9.26 17.02 8.22
N ALA A 287 9.36 17.37 6.93
CA ALA A 287 9.92 18.63 6.50
C ALA A 287 9.03 19.80 6.97
N GLY A 288 9.50 20.56 7.95
CA GLY A 288 8.74 21.66 8.53
C GLY A 288 7.82 21.27 9.69
N ALA A 289 8.01 20.07 10.27
CA ALA A 289 7.29 19.66 11.47
C ALA A 289 7.42 20.71 12.59
N ASP A 290 6.28 21.20 13.07
CA ASP A 290 6.21 22.03 14.25
C ASP A 290 6.46 21.16 15.48
N VAL A 291 7.44 21.55 16.30
CA VAL A 291 7.76 20.84 17.53
C VAL A 291 7.70 21.79 18.70
N GLU A 292 6.84 21.43 19.65
CA GLU A 292 6.69 22.10 20.93
C GLU A 292 7.13 21.15 22.04
N GLN A 293 7.89 21.67 23.00
CA GLN A 293 8.24 20.92 24.20
C GLN A 293 7.39 21.41 25.36
N VAL A 294 6.67 20.51 26.00
CA VAL A 294 5.79 20.82 27.13
C VAL A 294 6.00 19.77 28.21
N ASP A 295 6.36 20.18 29.43
CA ASP A 295 6.48 19.30 30.60
C ASP A 295 7.31 18.01 30.39
N GLY A 296 8.37 18.09 29.58
CA GLY A 296 9.27 16.97 29.32
C GLY A 296 8.78 15.97 28.26
N THR A 297 7.70 16.30 27.54
CA THR A 297 7.26 15.64 26.32
C THR A 297 7.43 16.57 25.12
N TYR A 298 7.45 15.99 23.92
CA TYR A 298 7.47 16.72 22.66
C TYR A 298 6.17 16.47 21.92
N ARG A 299 5.51 17.54 21.48
CA ARG A 299 4.38 17.47 20.54
C ARG A 299 4.92 17.80 19.17
N VAL A 300 4.83 16.85 18.26
CA VAL A 300 5.34 16.95 16.89
C VAL A 300 4.16 16.93 15.94
N THR A 301 4.00 18.00 15.16
CA THR A 301 3.01 18.04 14.09
C THR A 301 3.63 17.49 12.82
N ILE A 302 3.02 16.47 12.23
CA ILE A 302 3.46 15.82 11.00
C ILE A 302 2.30 15.69 10.03
N ASP A 303 2.64 15.59 8.75
CA ASP A 303 1.69 15.21 7.71
C ASP A 303 1.97 13.76 7.32
N VAL A 304 0.91 12.96 7.22
CA VAL A 304 1.01 11.55 6.86
C VAL A 304 0.23 11.30 5.58
N VAL A 305 0.89 10.72 4.59
CA VAL A 305 0.22 10.25 3.37
C VAL A 305 0.02 8.76 3.51
N GLU A 306 -1.24 8.34 3.59
CA GLU A 306 -1.62 6.93 3.58
C GLU A 306 -1.86 6.49 2.13
N GLY A 307 -1.12 5.47 1.69
CA GLY A 307 -1.32 4.85 0.39
C GLY A 307 -2.71 4.22 0.27
N GLY A 308 -3.21 4.11 -0.97
CA GLY A 308 -4.45 3.38 -1.22
C GLY A 308 -4.34 1.94 -0.73
N ARG A 309 -5.44 1.39 -0.22
CA ARG A 309 -5.46 0.04 0.35
C ARG A 309 -6.63 -0.78 -0.12
N THR A 310 -6.44 -2.09 -0.18
CA THR A 310 -7.49 -3.08 -0.39
C THR A 310 -7.37 -4.15 0.69
N ILE A 311 -8.45 -4.37 1.43
CA ILE A 311 -8.60 -5.49 2.35
C ILE A 311 -9.43 -6.55 1.64
N THR A 312 -8.88 -7.75 1.50
CA THR A 312 -9.62 -8.93 1.03
C THR A 312 -9.90 -9.83 2.22
N HIS A 313 -11.17 -10.11 2.47
CA HIS A 313 -11.62 -10.97 3.55
C HIS A 313 -11.54 -12.45 3.15
N ALA A 314 -11.58 -13.34 4.13
CA ALA A 314 -11.51 -14.79 3.92
C ALA A 314 -12.64 -15.34 3.02
N ASP A 315 -13.78 -14.65 2.96
CA ASP A 315 -14.91 -14.99 2.09
C ASP A 315 -14.73 -14.52 0.62
N GLY A 316 -13.59 -13.90 0.30
CA GLY A 316 -13.25 -13.36 -1.01
C GLY A 316 -13.83 -11.99 -1.30
N THR A 317 -14.62 -11.41 -0.37
CA THR A 317 -15.07 -10.02 -0.52
C THR A 317 -13.90 -9.06 -0.30
N ALA A 318 -13.94 -7.92 -0.97
CA ALA A 318 -12.88 -6.91 -0.84
C ALA A 318 -13.46 -5.51 -0.60
N ALA A 319 -12.80 -4.77 0.27
CA ALA A 319 -13.05 -3.36 0.52
C ALA A 319 -11.80 -2.57 0.15
N SER A 320 -11.95 -1.50 -0.62
CA SER A 320 -10.84 -0.64 -1.01
C SER A 320 -11.05 0.80 -0.52
N ALA A 321 -9.96 1.45 -0.14
CA ALA A 321 -9.93 2.86 0.18
C ALA A 321 -8.84 3.55 -0.66
N PRO A 322 -9.11 4.73 -1.24
CA PRO A 322 -8.10 5.49 -1.98
C PRO A 322 -7.01 6.01 -1.05
N SER A 323 -5.90 6.47 -1.63
CA SER A 323 -4.88 7.19 -0.87
C SER A 323 -5.46 8.45 -0.22
N SER A 324 -4.96 8.80 0.95
CA SER A 324 -5.41 9.98 1.69
C SER A 324 -4.25 10.71 2.34
N VAL A 325 -4.38 12.02 2.47
CA VAL A 325 -3.41 12.87 3.15
C VAL A 325 -4.04 13.32 4.47
N HIS A 326 -3.38 13.01 5.57
CA HIS A 326 -3.74 13.42 6.91
C HIS A 326 -2.76 14.50 7.37
N ALA A 327 -3.13 15.76 7.13
CA ALA A 327 -2.29 16.90 7.46
C ALA A 327 -2.54 17.38 8.90
N GLY A 328 -1.48 17.72 9.64
CA GLY A 328 -1.57 18.27 10.98
C GLY A 328 -1.80 17.25 12.08
N ILE A 329 -1.37 16.00 11.90
CA ILE A 329 -1.39 15.01 12.98
C ILE A 329 -0.42 15.44 14.07
N VAL A 330 -0.88 15.48 15.31
CA VAL A 330 -0.03 15.81 16.46
C VAL A 330 0.35 14.53 17.20
N VAL A 331 1.65 14.25 17.25
CA VAL A 331 2.22 13.10 17.95
C VAL A 331 2.92 13.57 19.22
N THR A 332 2.45 13.12 20.37
CA THR A 332 3.09 13.37 21.66
C THR A 332 4.08 12.25 21.97
N THR A 333 5.35 12.59 22.09
CA THR A 333 6.45 11.65 22.33
C THR A 333 7.23 11.99 23.59
N GLN A 334 7.88 10.98 24.18
CA GLN A 334 8.77 11.16 25.32
C GLN A 334 9.95 10.21 25.24
N PHE A 335 11.16 10.70 25.55
CA PHE A 335 12.36 9.88 25.65
C PHE A 335 12.51 9.33 27.07
N LEU A 336 12.41 8.02 27.23
CA LEU A 336 12.45 7.31 28.51
C LEU A 336 13.46 6.16 28.44
N ASP A 337 14.39 6.12 29.40
CA ASP A 337 15.37 5.04 29.56
C ASP A 337 16.15 4.65 28.28
N GLY A 338 16.42 5.63 27.41
CA GLY A 338 17.14 5.43 26.16
C GLY A 338 16.26 5.10 24.94
N THR A 339 14.93 5.13 25.10
CA THR A 339 13.98 4.79 24.04
C THR A 339 12.88 5.85 23.94
N TRP A 340 12.44 6.16 22.73
CA TRP A 340 11.27 7.00 22.51
C TRP A 340 9.97 6.22 22.67
N VAL A 341 9.01 6.81 23.38
CA VAL A 341 7.66 6.26 23.59
C VAL A 341 6.62 7.24 23.06
N ILE A 342 5.65 6.73 22.33
CA ILE A 342 4.51 7.48 21.82
C ILE A 342 3.41 7.48 22.88
N LEU A 343 3.07 8.66 23.39
CA LEU A 343 2.08 8.82 24.45
C LEU A 343 0.68 9.08 23.90
N GLU A 344 0.59 9.81 22.78
CA GLU A 344 -0.67 10.20 22.17
C GLU A 344 -0.48 10.50 20.68
N VAL A 345 -1.52 10.22 19.89
CA VAL A 345 -1.63 10.62 18.48
C VAL A 345 -3.00 11.25 18.30
N GLU A 346 -3.02 12.54 17.96
CA GLU A 346 -4.23 13.32 17.71
C GLU A 346 -4.35 13.53 16.20
N LEU A 347 -5.47 13.05 15.63
CA LEU A 347 -5.84 13.36 14.26
C LEU A 347 -6.48 14.75 14.19
N PRO A 348 -6.35 15.46 13.04
CA PRO A 348 -6.87 16.83 12.85
C PRO A 348 -8.39 16.97 12.97
#